data_AF-F8JWQ7-F1
#
_entry.id   AF-F8JWQ7-F1
#
_cell.length_a   1.000
_cell.length_b   1.000
_cell.length_c   1.000
_cell.angle_alpha   90.00
_cell.angle_beta   90.00
_cell.angle_gamma   90.00
#
_symmetry.space_group_name_H-M   'P 1'
#
loop_
_entity.id
_entity.type
_entity.pdbx_description
1 polymer ?
#
loop_
_entity_poly.entity_id
_entity_poly.type
_entity_poly.pdbx_seq_one_letter_code
_entity_poly.pdbx_strand_id
1 'polypeptide(L)'
;MSDRTTAACAGLLRDDAGPAPDDTTMAVTAGAGRPVRVRSTVAPATDAARERLARGQAALLSALVEGGPVPAGFDPVRIRATGRALAAKRAAVVARVAPELPVILGAGYRPAFTAYAMANPLCGGGYRRDALAFAEHLLSLPRDAGGPERAVRRRLAEWWAERAGPEPLPTGRLRRALVRLKHRTALGVRRPGTVLRPPAALRPGASTV
;
A
#
# COMPACT_ATOMS: atom_id res chain seq x y z
N MET A 1 -19.17 14.25 4.81
CA MET A 1 -18.71 14.10 3.40
C MET A 1 -17.52 13.15 3.33
N SER A 2 -17.53 12.04 4.10
CA SER A 2 -16.37 11.14 4.25
C SER A 2 -16.83 9.68 4.42
N ASP A 3 -17.46 9.07 3.41
CA ASP A 3 -17.99 7.69 3.57
C ASP A 3 -17.75 6.75 2.38
N ARG A 4 -16.88 7.10 1.43
CA ARG A 4 -16.64 6.22 0.27
C ARG A 4 -15.43 5.29 0.38
N THR A 5 -14.47 5.57 1.27
CA THR A 5 -13.25 4.76 1.41
C THR A 5 -13.39 3.63 2.46
N THR A 6 -14.25 3.82 3.47
CA THR A 6 -14.52 2.79 4.50
C THR A 6 -15.23 1.56 3.95
N ALA A 7 -16.07 1.73 2.91
CA ALA A 7 -16.84 0.63 2.32
C ALA A 7 -15.98 -0.42 1.61
N ALA A 8 -14.77 -0.08 1.13
CA ALA A 8 -13.92 -1.01 0.41
C ALA A 8 -13.10 -1.95 1.31
N CYS A 9 -12.96 -1.63 2.60
CA CYS A 9 -12.18 -2.45 3.54
C CYS A 9 -13.09 -3.29 4.48
N ALA A 10 -14.42 -3.09 4.47
CA ALA A 10 -15.38 -3.78 5.37
C ALA A 10 -15.79 -5.22 4.95
N GLY A 11 -15.39 -5.71 3.78
CA GLY A 11 -15.94 -6.94 3.20
C GLY A 11 -15.20 -8.26 3.52
N LEU A 12 -14.11 -8.26 4.28
CA LEU A 12 -13.22 -9.44 4.37
C LEU A 12 -12.77 -9.86 5.78
N LEU A 13 -13.32 -9.27 6.86
CA LEU A 13 -13.25 -9.90 8.18
C LEU A 13 -14.41 -10.90 8.30
N ARG A 14 -14.19 -12.12 7.81
CA ARG A 14 -14.95 -13.29 8.26
C ARG A 14 -14.45 -13.68 9.65
N ASP A 15 -15.41 -13.90 10.55
CA ASP A 15 -15.24 -14.60 11.81
C ASP A 15 -14.64 -16.00 11.56
N ASP A 16 -13.35 -16.17 11.84
CA ASP A 16 -12.77 -17.46 12.15
C ASP A 16 -12.71 -17.58 13.68
N ALA A 17 -13.78 -18.14 14.25
CA ALA A 17 -13.79 -18.65 15.61
C ALA A 17 -12.83 -19.85 15.66
N GLY A 18 -11.60 -19.61 16.10
CA GLY A 18 -10.62 -20.67 16.35
C GLY A 18 -11.09 -21.65 17.44
N PRO A 19 -10.80 -22.95 17.31
CA PRO A 19 -11.17 -23.93 18.32
C PRO A 19 -10.44 -23.67 19.65
N ALA A 20 -11.16 -23.95 20.74
CA ALA A 20 -10.71 -23.79 22.12
C ALA A 20 -9.38 -24.49 22.41
N PRO A 21 -8.56 -24.00 23.37
CA PRO A 21 -7.31 -24.64 23.72
C PRO A 21 -7.56 -25.96 24.47
N ASP A 22 -7.02 -27.05 23.92
CA ASP A 22 -6.97 -28.35 24.58
C ASP A 22 -6.07 -28.29 25.82
N ASP A 23 -6.64 -28.72 26.94
CA ASP A 23 -6.04 -28.76 28.26
C ASP A 23 -4.94 -29.83 28.29
N THR A 24 -3.73 -29.48 27.86
CA THR A 24 -2.56 -30.38 27.93
C THR A 24 -2.12 -30.54 29.39
N THR A 25 -2.72 -31.50 30.07
CA THR A 25 -2.32 -31.92 31.41
C THR A 25 -1.09 -32.82 31.31
N MET A 26 0.10 -32.28 31.59
CA MET A 26 1.27 -33.09 31.92
C MET A 26 1.13 -33.61 33.36
N ALA A 27 1.00 -34.92 33.51
CA ALA A 27 1.04 -35.60 34.80
C ALA A 27 2.49 -35.68 35.32
N VAL A 28 2.81 -34.87 36.32
CA VAL A 28 3.97 -35.07 37.19
C VAL A 28 3.51 -35.87 38.41
N THR A 29 4.01 -37.08 38.55
CA THR A 29 3.83 -37.91 39.75
C THR A 29 4.87 -37.52 40.80
N ALA A 30 4.43 -36.83 41.85
CA ALA A 30 5.22 -36.63 43.06
C ALA A 30 4.38 -36.91 44.31
N GLY A 31 4.74 -37.99 45.00
CA GLY A 31 4.80 -38.13 46.46
C GLY A 31 3.56 -37.87 47.30
N ALA A 32 3.14 -38.90 48.04
CA ALA A 32 2.09 -38.87 49.06
C ALA A 32 2.22 -37.71 50.07
N GLY A 33 1.50 -36.64 49.82
CA GLY A 33 1.12 -35.60 50.77
C GLY A 33 -0.31 -35.19 50.45
N ARG A 34 -1.20 -35.17 51.46
CA ARG A 34 -2.63 -34.87 51.27
C ARG A 34 -2.76 -33.51 50.57
N PRO A 35 -3.29 -33.42 49.33
CA PRO A 35 -3.31 -32.17 48.60
C PRO A 35 -4.31 -31.23 49.29
N VAL A 36 -3.78 -30.21 49.98
CA VAL A 36 -4.59 -29.05 50.35
C VAL A 36 -4.93 -28.35 49.03
N ARG A 37 -6.16 -28.55 48.56
CA ARG A 37 -6.67 -27.90 47.35
C ARG A 37 -6.90 -26.42 47.65
N VAL A 38 -5.85 -25.62 47.54
CA VAL A 38 -5.98 -24.17 47.44
C VAL A 38 -6.71 -23.91 46.11
N ARG A 39 -7.96 -23.46 46.18
CA ARG A 39 -8.64 -22.95 44.98
C ARG A 39 -7.84 -21.75 44.49
N SER A 40 -7.08 -21.93 43.42
CA SER A 40 -6.34 -20.85 42.78
C SER A 40 -7.33 -19.91 42.11
N THR A 41 -7.73 -18.86 42.81
CA THR A 41 -8.50 -17.73 42.25
C THR A 41 -7.64 -16.84 41.35
N VAL A 42 -6.37 -17.20 41.13
CA VAL A 42 -5.39 -16.45 40.33
C VAL A 42 -5.66 -16.60 38.83
N ALA A 43 -6.12 -17.76 38.36
CA ALA A 43 -6.40 -18.02 36.94
C ALA A 43 -7.34 -16.97 36.30
N PRO A 44 -8.55 -16.71 36.83
CA PRO A 44 -9.46 -15.73 36.24
C PRO A 44 -8.92 -14.28 36.29
N ALA A 45 -8.13 -13.95 37.31
CA ALA A 45 -7.48 -12.64 37.40
C ALA A 45 -6.38 -12.46 36.34
N THR A 46 -5.65 -13.52 36.00
CA THR A 46 -4.63 -13.50 34.94
C THR A 46 -5.23 -13.47 33.54
N ASP A 47 -6.37 -14.13 33.31
CA ASP A 47 -7.07 -14.10 32.02
C ASP A 47 -7.60 -12.69 31.74
N ALA A 48 -8.25 -12.06 32.73
CA ALA A 48 -8.69 -10.67 32.62
C ALA A 48 -7.51 -9.69 32.38
N ALA A 49 -6.33 -9.98 32.93
CA ALA A 49 -5.12 -9.18 32.66
C ALA A 49 -4.59 -9.37 31.23
N ARG A 50 -4.55 -10.62 30.72
CA ARG A 50 -4.19 -10.91 29.33
C ARG A 50 -5.15 -10.25 28.34
N GLU A 51 -6.45 -10.28 28.60
CA GLU A 51 -7.44 -9.60 27.77
C GLU A 51 -7.25 -8.08 27.73
N ARG A 52 -6.97 -7.44 28.88
CA ARG A 52 -6.66 -6.00 28.93
C ARG A 52 -5.43 -5.66 28.10
N LEU A 53 -4.39 -6.49 28.19
CA LEU A 53 -3.17 -6.32 27.41
C LEU A 53 -3.43 -6.48 25.91
N ALA A 54 -4.12 -7.54 25.51
CA ALA A 54 -4.46 -7.80 24.10
C ALA A 54 -5.27 -6.64 23.50
N ARG A 55 -6.27 -6.12 24.23
CA ARG A 55 -7.02 -4.94 23.81
C ARG A 55 -6.15 -3.69 23.68
N GLY A 56 -5.23 -3.47 24.62
CA GLY A 56 -4.27 -2.37 24.55
C GLY A 56 -3.32 -2.48 23.34
N GLN A 57 -2.83 -3.68 23.05
CA GLN A 57 -1.97 -3.95 21.89
C GLN A 57 -2.73 -3.75 20.58
N ALA A 58 -3.96 -4.25 20.47
CA ALA A 58 -4.81 -4.03 19.31
C ALA A 58 -5.08 -2.54 19.08
N ALA A 59 -5.43 -1.80 20.13
CA ALA A 59 -5.67 -0.35 20.03
C ALA A 59 -4.39 0.41 19.61
N LEU A 60 -3.22 0.01 20.11
CA LEU A 60 -1.94 0.59 19.69
C LEU A 60 -1.63 0.32 18.21
N LEU A 61 -1.88 -0.90 17.74
CA LEU A 61 -1.69 -1.26 16.32
C LEU A 61 -2.64 -0.48 15.41
N SER A 62 -3.92 -0.35 15.78
CA SER A 62 -4.88 0.48 15.05
C SER A 62 -4.46 1.95 15.03
N ALA A 63 -3.95 2.51 16.14
CA ALA A 63 -3.44 3.88 16.17
C ALA A 63 -2.24 4.09 15.22
N LEU A 64 -1.35 3.10 15.12
CA LEU A 64 -0.16 3.18 14.27
C LEU A 64 -0.44 2.95 12.78
N VAL A 65 -1.35 2.04 12.44
CA VAL A 65 -1.58 1.59 11.06
C VAL A 65 -2.77 2.28 10.41
N GLU A 66 -3.83 2.55 11.17
CA GLU A 66 -5.09 3.12 10.67
C GLU A 66 -5.29 4.57 11.09
N GLY A 67 -4.45 5.09 11.99
CA GLY A 67 -4.58 6.45 12.51
C GLY A 67 -5.71 6.61 13.54
N GLY A 68 -6.09 5.51 14.20
CA GLY A 68 -7.09 5.51 15.28
C GLY A 68 -6.65 6.30 16.53
N PRO A 69 -7.54 6.41 17.55
CA PRO A 69 -7.23 7.13 18.78
C PRO A 69 -6.03 6.51 19.51
N VAL A 70 -5.16 7.36 20.03
CA VAL A 70 -3.96 6.93 20.77
C VAL A 70 -4.38 6.36 22.13
N PRO A 71 -3.99 5.12 22.50
CA PRO A 71 -4.33 4.55 23.80
C PRO A 71 -3.73 5.37 24.96
N ALA A 72 -4.41 5.37 26.11
CA ALA A 72 -3.93 6.06 27.31
C ALA A 72 -2.52 5.59 27.72
N GLY A 73 -1.70 6.51 28.20
CA GLY A 73 -0.32 6.23 28.60
C GLY A 73 0.71 6.27 27.46
N PHE A 74 0.27 6.40 26.20
CA PHE A 74 1.18 6.63 25.06
C PHE A 74 1.24 8.10 24.69
N ASP A 75 2.43 8.56 24.33
CA ASP A 75 2.66 9.90 23.80
C ASP A 75 2.09 10.02 22.37
N PRO A 76 1.05 10.86 22.13
CA PRO A 76 0.44 11.01 20.83
C PRO A 76 1.39 11.54 19.75
N VAL A 77 2.42 12.31 20.13
CA VAL A 77 3.43 12.83 19.20
C VAL A 77 4.31 11.70 18.70
N ARG A 78 4.76 10.81 19.60
CA ARG A 78 5.59 9.64 19.25
C ARG A 78 4.83 8.64 18.39
N ILE A 79 3.58 8.34 18.72
CA ILE A 79 2.75 7.42 17.91
C ILE A 79 2.57 7.96 16.49
N ARG A 80 2.28 9.25 16.34
CA ARG A 80 2.18 9.88 15.01
C ARG A 80 3.51 9.89 14.26
N ALA A 81 4.64 10.09 14.95
CA ALA A 81 5.96 10.01 14.33
C ALA A 81 6.26 8.60 13.79
N THR A 82 5.96 7.56 14.56
CA THR A 82 6.11 6.16 14.14
C THR A 82 5.20 5.83 12.96
N GLY A 83 3.94 6.26 12.98
CA GLY A 83 3.01 6.08 11.85
C GLY A 83 3.57 6.69 10.55
N ARG A 84 4.12 7.91 10.62
CA ARG A 84 4.80 8.53 9.45
C ARG A 84 6.02 7.74 8.98
N ALA A 85 6.81 7.17 9.90
CA ALA A 85 7.95 6.34 9.55
C ALA A 85 7.51 5.05 8.82
N LEU A 86 6.42 4.43 9.25
CA LEU A 86 5.82 3.28 8.55
C LEU A 86 5.32 3.66 7.16
N ALA A 87 4.64 4.79 7.02
CA ALA A 87 4.21 5.32 5.73
C ALA A 87 5.39 5.62 4.79
N ALA A 88 6.48 6.19 5.30
CA ALA A 88 7.71 6.43 4.53
C ALA A 88 8.40 5.12 4.10
N LYS A 89 8.35 4.07 4.95
CA LYS A 89 8.82 2.74 4.60
C LYS A 89 8.00 2.13 3.47
N ARG A 90 6.67 2.26 3.55
CA ARG A 90 5.75 1.83 2.50
C ARG A 90 6.06 2.50 1.16
N ALA A 91 6.30 3.82 1.17
CA ALA A 91 6.77 4.55 -0.01
C ALA A 91 8.08 3.99 -0.58
N ALA A 92 9.02 3.55 0.27
CA ALA A 92 10.28 2.96 -0.20
C ALA A 92 10.07 1.60 -0.88
N VAL A 93 9.15 0.79 -0.35
CA VAL A 93 8.82 -0.51 -0.94
C VAL A 93 8.08 -0.33 -2.26
N VAL A 94 7.10 0.58 -2.31
CA VAL A 94 6.35 0.87 -3.54
C VAL A 94 7.26 1.44 -4.62
N ALA A 95 8.22 2.31 -4.29
CA ALA A 95 9.22 2.80 -5.24
C ALA A 95 10.07 1.68 -5.87
N ARG A 96 10.23 0.53 -5.19
CA ARG A 96 10.93 -0.63 -5.77
C ARG A 96 10.02 -1.45 -6.69
N VAL A 97 8.72 -1.50 -6.36
CA VAL A 97 7.72 -2.25 -7.12
C VAL A 97 7.25 -1.48 -8.36
N ALA A 98 7.22 -0.16 -8.28
CA ALA A 98 6.80 0.78 -9.32
C ALA A 98 7.84 1.91 -9.44
N PRO A 99 9.03 1.62 -9.98
CA PRO A 99 10.14 2.58 -10.05
C PRO A 99 9.85 3.79 -10.93
N GLU A 100 8.86 3.72 -11.82
CA GLU A 100 8.49 4.84 -12.69
C GLU A 100 7.72 5.93 -11.92
N LEU A 101 7.07 5.62 -10.80
CA LEU A 101 6.33 6.61 -10.01
C LEU A 101 7.24 7.71 -9.44
N PRO A 102 8.38 7.38 -8.77
CA PRO A 102 9.38 8.38 -8.41
C PRO A 102 9.92 9.19 -9.60
N VAL A 103 10.05 8.59 -10.78
CA VAL A 103 10.54 9.29 -11.98
C VAL A 103 9.50 10.29 -12.49
N ILE A 104 8.22 9.91 -12.47
CA ILE A 104 7.11 10.77 -12.92
C ILE A 104 6.87 11.92 -11.95
N LEU A 105 6.87 11.64 -10.64
CA LEU A 105 6.52 12.60 -9.58
C LEU A 105 7.72 13.38 -9.03
N GLY A 106 8.94 12.93 -9.32
CA GLY A 106 10.18 13.54 -8.85
C GLY A 106 10.26 13.67 -7.33
N ALA A 107 10.74 14.81 -6.85
CA ALA A 107 10.86 15.11 -5.42
C ALA A 107 9.50 15.07 -4.68
N GLY A 108 8.38 15.28 -5.39
CA GLY A 108 7.04 15.22 -4.83
C GLY A 108 6.56 13.82 -4.47
N TYR A 109 7.22 12.75 -4.97
CA TYR A 109 6.79 11.37 -4.76
C TYR A 109 6.67 11.01 -3.27
N ARG A 110 7.76 11.22 -2.51
CA ARG A 110 7.84 10.83 -1.09
C ARG A 110 6.78 11.53 -0.23
N PRO A 111 6.68 12.87 -0.21
CA PRO A 111 5.68 13.55 0.62
C PRO A 111 4.25 13.20 0.18
N ALA A 112 3.97 13.11 -1.12
CA ALA A 112 2.64 12.76 -1.61
C ALA A 112 2.24 11.33 -1.21
N PHE A 113 3.16 10.36 -1.34
CA PHE A 113 2.89 8.98 -0.96
C PHE A 113 2.70 8.85 0.56
N THR A 114 3.54 9.51 1.36
CA THR A 114 3.38 9.48 2.82
C THR A 114 2.05 10.07 3.26
N ALA A 115 1.62 11.20 2.68
CA ALA A 115 0.31 11.79 2.97
C ALA A 115 -0.84 10.86 2.57
N TYR A 116 -0.77 10.25 1.38
CA TYR A 116 -1.72 9.23 0.94
C TYR A 116 -1.78 8.05 1.92
N ALA A 117 -0.62 7.49 2.28
CA ALA A 117 -0.52 6.30 3.11
C ALA A 117 -1.03 6.51 4.53
N MET A 118 -0.90 7.72 5.08
CA MET A 118 -1.45 8.08 6.39
C MET A 118 -2.98 8.15 6.40
N ALA A 119 -3.62 8.40 5.25
CA ALA A 119 -5.07 8.47 5.11
C ALA A 119 -5.68 7.18 4.55
N ASN A 120 -4.85 6.24 4.08
CA ASN A 120 -5.29 5.04 3.37
C ASN A 120 -4.51 3.82 3.91
N PRO A 121 -5.12 3.05 4.82
CA PRO A 121 -4.59 1.76 5.26
C PRO A 121 -4.36 0.82 4.07
N LEU A 122 -3.42 -0.11 4.22
CA LEU A 122 -3.09 -1.06 3.17
C LEU A 122 -4.19 -2.13 3.05
N CYS A 123 -5.18 -1.93 2.17
CA CYS A 123 -6.21 -2.95 1.94
C CYS A 123 -5.61 -4.13 1.12
N GLY A 124 -5.95 -5.37 1.49
CA GLY A 124 -5.42 -6.62 0.93
C GLY A 124 -5.31 -6.61 -0.60
N GLY A 125 -4.11 -6.86 -1.13
CA GLY A 125 -3.80 -6.74 -2.56
C GLY A 125 -2.34 -6.38 -2.87
N GLY A 126 -1.53 -6.14 -1.83
CA GLY A 126 -0.08 -5.97 -1.94
C GLY A 126 0.36 -4.63 -2.56
N TYR A 127 1.68 -4.47 -2.67
CA TYR A 127 2.31 -3.19 -3.04
C TYR A 127 2.06 -2.76 -4.50
N ARG A 128 1.78 -3.69 -5.42
CA ARG A 128 1.41 -3.35 -6.81
C ARG A 128 0.06 -2.64 -6.86
N ARG A 129 -0.94 -3.16 -6.12
CA ARG A 129 -2.25 -2.54 -6.01
C ARG A 129 -2.19 -1.20 -5.28
N ASP A 130 -1.38 -1.11 -4.23
CA ASP A 130 -1.14 0.14 -3.50
C ASP A 130 -0.54 1.23 -4.42
N ALA A 131 0.36 0.87 -5.33
CA ALA A 131 0.89 1.79 -6.34
C ALA A 131 -0.20 2.31 -7.31
N LEU A 132 -1.08 1.42 -7.77
CA LEU A 132 -2.20 1.79 -8.65
C LEU A 132 -3.23 2.67 -7.93
N ALA A 133 -3.57 2.33 -6.69
CA ALA A 133 -4.50 3.09 -5.86
C ALA A 133 -3.95 4.48 -5.51
N PHE A 134 -2.65 4.59 -5.25
CA PHE A 134 -1.99 5.89 -5.05
C PHE A 134 -2.06 6.77 -6.31
N ALA A 135 -1.75 6.20 -7.49
CA ALA A 135 -1.85 6.94 -8.73
C ALA A 135 -3.29 7.38 -9.03
N GLU A 136 -4.27 6.51 -8.80
CA GLU A 136 -5.69 6.85 -8.90
C GLU A 136 -6.08 7.97 -7.93
N HIS A 137 -5.63 7.91 -6.68
CA HIS A 137 -5.86 8.96 -5.68
C HIS A 137 -5.37 10.32 -6.19
N LEU A 138 -4.13 10.42 -6.66
CA LEU A 138 -3.58 11.66 -7.24
C LEU A 138 -4.35 12.14 -8.48
N LEU A 139 -4.85 11.21 -9.31
CA LEU A 139 -5.69 11.52 -10.46
C LEU A 139 -7.13 11.92 -10.07
N SER A 140 -7.59 11.59 -8.87
CA SER A 140 -8.89 12.05 -8.36
C SER A 140 -8.84 13.44 -7.72
N LEU A 141 -7.66 13.86 -7.25
CA LEU A 141 -7.49 15.19 -6.65
C LEU A 141 -7.82 16.32 -7.63
N PRO A 142 -8.49 17.39 -7.17
CA PRO A 142 -8.67 18.63 -7.93
C PRO A 142 -7.33 19.25 -8.35
N ARG A 143 -7.31 19.98 -9.47
CA ARG A 143 -6.07 20.57 -10.01
C ARG A 143 -5.53 21.72 -9.16
N ASP A 144 -6.44 22.44 -8.53
CA ASP A 144 -6.24 23.58 -7.65
C ASP A 144 -5.90 23.18 -6.21
N ALA A 145 -6.23 21.95 -5.80
CA ALA A 145 -6.00 21.43 -4.46
C ALA A 145 -4.58 20.83 -4.26
N GLY A 146 -3.56 21.35 -4.96
CA GLY A 146 -2.19 20.84 -4.86
C GLY A 146 -1.94 19.51 -5.58
N GLY A 147 -2.75 19.19 -6.59
CA GLY A 147 -2.50 18.03 -7.47
C GLY A 147 -1.26 18.21 -8.36
N PRO A 148 -0.75 17.13 -8.98
CA PRO A 148 0.42 17.19 -9.86
C PRO A 148 0.17 18.09 -11.08
N GLU A 149 1.24 18.76 -11.54
CA GLU A 149 1.22 19.60 -12.74
C GLU A 149 0.65 18.84 -13.95
N ARG A 150 0.03 19.57 -14.90
CA ARG A 150 -0.64 18.98 -16.07
C ARG A 150 0.23 17.96 -16.83
N ALA A 151 1.53 18.22 -16.98
CA ALA A 151 2.44 17.30 -17.66
C ALA A 151 2.66 16.00 -16.88
N VAL A 152 2.95 16.12 -15.57
CA VAL A 152 3.11 14.99 -14.64
C VAL A 152 1.83 14.16 -14.58
N ARG A 153 0.68 14.83 -14.47
CA ARG A 153 -0.63 14.19 -14.41
C ARG A 153 -0.95 13.37 -15.67
N ARG A 154 -0.53 13.84 -16.85
CA ARG A 154 -0.69 13.09 -18.10
C ARG A 154 0.15 11.81 -18.09
N ARG A 155 1.44 11.92 -17.74
CA ARG A 155 2.34 10.76 -17.65
C ARG A 155 1.86 9.75 -16.61
N LEU A 156 1.35 10.23 -15.47
CA LEU A 156 0.77 9.39 -14.43
C LEU A 156 -0.49 8.65 -14.92
N ALA A 157 -1.35 9.32 -15.70
CA ALA A 157 -2.54 8.69 -16.27
C ALA A 157 -2.20 7.63 -17.33
N GLU A 158 -1.18 7.88 -18.15
CA GLU A 158 -0.65 6.89 -19.11
C GLU A 158 -0.10 5.67 -18.37
N TRP A 159 0.78 5.88 -17.38
CA TRP A 159 1.34 4.80 -16.54
C TRP A 159 0.26 3.96 -15.85
N TRP A 160 -0.78 4.61 -15.31
CA TRP A 160 -1.89 3.93 -14.65
C TRP A 160 -2.72 3.12 -15.64
N ALA A 161 -3.06 3.69 -16.80
CA ALA A 161 -3.86 3.01 -17.83
C ALA A 161 -3.17 1.77 -18.41
N GLU A 162 -1.84 1.78 -18.54
CA GLU A 162 -1.05 0.63 -18.98
C GLU A 162 -1.11 -0.55 -18.00
N ARG A 163 -1.25 -0.28 -16.68
CA ARG A 163 -1.12 -1.28 -15.62
C ARG A 163 -2.44 -1.68 -14.96
N ALA A 164 -3.49 -0.87 -15.07
CA ALA A 164 -4.80 -1.15 -14.48
C ALA A 164 -5.58 -2.28 -15.20
N GLY A 165 -5.17 -2.68 -16.41
CA GLY A 165 -5.83 -3.75 -17.17
C GLY A 165 -7.25 -3.39 -17.65
N PRO A 166 -7.98 -4.35 -18.25
CA PRO A 166 -9.35 -4.15 -18.77
C PRO A 166 -10.46 -4.23 -17.71
N GLU A 167 -10.15 -4.23 -16.41
CA GLU A 167 -11.15 -4.25 -15.33
C GLU A 167 -12.04 -2.98 -15.32
N PRO A 168 -13.28 -3.05 -14.78
CA PRO A 168 -14.30 -2.06 -15.01
C PRO A 168 -13.89 -0.73 -14.39
N LEU A 169 -13.60 0.22 -15.28
CA LEU A 169 -13.34 1.61 -14.97
C LEU A 169 -14.34 2.11 -13.92
N PRO A 170 -13.88 2.63 -12.76
CA PRO A 170 -14.77 3.05 -11.69
C PRO A 170 -15.78 4.10 -12.16
N THR A 171 -17.04 3.93 -11.74
CA THR A 171 -18.18 4.76 -12.13
C THR A 171 -18.02 6.19 -11.61
N GLY A 172 -17.95 7.16 -12.52
CA GLY A 172 -17.84 8.58 -12.19
C GLY A 172 -17.26 9.45 -13.30
N ARG A 173 -16.95 10.72 -12.98
CA ARG A 173 -16.41 11.74 -13.92
C ARG A 173 -15.10 11.32 -14.61
N LEU A 174 -14.42 10.29 -14.10
CA LEU A 174 -13.16 9.73 -14.62
C LEU A 174 -13.34 8.87 -15.89
N ARG A 175 -14.54 8.31 -16.15
CA ARG A 175 -14.82 7.56 -17.39
C ARG A 175 -14.57 8.41 -18.64
N ARG A 176 -14.99 9.68 -18.63
CA ARG A 176 -14.91 10.57 -19.82
C ARG A 176 -13.49 11.04 -20.12
N ALA A 177 -12.64 11.17 -19.11
CA ALA A 177 -11.24 11.56 -19.30
C ALA A 177 -10.39 10.37 -19.79
N LEU A 178 -10.63 9.18 -19.25
CA LEU A 178 -9.87 7.97 -19.57
C LEU A 178 -10.26 7.36 -20.94
N VAL A 179 -11.55 7.43 -21.34
CA VAL A 179 -12.00 7.02 -22.68
C VAL A 179 -11.37 7.89 -23.78
N ARG A 180 -11.24 9.20 -23.56
CA ARG A 180 -10.63 10.11 -24.55
C ARG A 180 -9.12 9.88 -24.75
N LEU A 181 -8.43 9.36 -23.74
CA LEU A 181 -7.01 9.01 -23.85
C LEU A 181 -6.82 7.72 -24.67
N LYS A 182 -7.70 6.73 -24.49
CA LYS A 182 -7.70 5.46 -25.24
C LYS A 182 -7.97 5.66 -26.75
N HIS A 183 -8.77 6.66 -27.14
CA HIS A 183 -9.02 6.95 -28.56
C HIS A 183 -7.94 7.79 -29.25
N ARG A 184 -7.04 8.46 -28.53
CA ARG A 184 -5.97 9.28 -29.12
C ARG A 184 -4.70 8.49 -29.45
N THR A 185 -4.44 7.38 -28.75
CA THR A 185 -3.33 6.48 -29.05
C THR A 185 -3.65 5.50 -30.19
N ALA A 186 -4.92 5.30 -30.53
CA ALA A 186 -5.36 4.43 -31.64
C ALA A 186 -5.15 5.03 -33.05
N LEU A 187 -4.78 6.31 -33.17
CA LEU A 187 -4.59 7.00 -34.47
C LEU A 187 -3.17 7.53 -34.70
N GLY A 188 -2.18 7.07 -33.92
CA GLY A 188 -0.85 7.68 -33.87
C GLY A 188 0.35 6.74 -34.02
N VAL A 189 0.25 5.65 -34.78
CA VAL A 189 1.43 4.86 -35.20
C VAL A 189 1.39 4.61 -36.71
N ARG A 190 1.81 5.62 -37.46
CA ARG A 190 2.47 5.42 -38.76
C ARG A 190 3.88 6.00 -38.65
N ARG A 191 4.89 5.16 -38.76
CA ARG A 191 6.20 5.54 -39.30
C ARG A 191 6.68 4.45 -40.24
N PRO A 192 6.75 4.70 -41.57
CA PRO A 192 7.61 3.95 -42.45
C PRO A 192 9.05 4.39 -42.21
N GLY A 193 9.89 3.48 -41.72
CA GLY A 193 11.31 3.70 -41.51
C GLY A 193 12.11 3.09 -42.66
N THR A 194 12.46 3.93 -43.62
CA THR A 194 13.36 3.70 -44.75
C THR A 194 14.68 3.06 -44.30
N VAL A 195 15.06 1.94 -44.91
CA VAL A 195 16.42 1.38 -44.78
C VAL A 195 17.34 2.18 -45.70
N LEU A 196 18.01 3.20 -45.16
CA LEU A 196 19.12 3.85 -45.83
C LEU A 196 20.41 3.07 -45.51
N ARG A 197 20.88 2.34 -46.51
CA ARG A 197 22.15 1.60 -46.54
C ARG A 197 23.34 2.59 -46.45
N PRO A 198 24.31 2.39 -45.56
CA PRO A 198 25.47 3.28 -45.45
C PRO A 198 26.43 3.13 -46.64
N PRO A 199 27.19 4.18 -47.00
CA PRO A 199 28.20 4.13 -48.06
C PRO A 199 29.41 3.30 -47.64
N ALA A 200 29.90 2.47 -48.55
CA ALA A 200 31.14 1.71 -48.38
C ALA A 200 32.32 2.68 -48.25
N ALA A 201 33.08 2.52 -47.17
CA ALA A 201 34.30 3.27 -46.90
C ALA A 201 35.38 2.91 -47.94
N LEU A 202 35.88 3.92 -48.66
CA LEU A 202 37.21 3.85 -49.26
C LEU A 202 38.23 3.68 -48.14
N ARG A 203 39.13 2.70 -48.29
CA ARG A 203 40.43 2.70 -47.61
C ARG A 203 41.57 2.59 -48.63
N PRO A 204 42.75 3.13 -48.28
CA PRO A 204 43.73 3.65 -49.22
C PRO A 204 44.80 2.61 -49.58
N GLY A 205 45.55 2.92 -50.65
CA GLY A 205 46.58 2.06 -51.22
C GLY A 205 47.88 1.94 -50.42
N ALA A 206 48.67 0.95 -50.84
CA ALA A 206 50.13 0.84 -50.78
C ALA A 206 50.50 -0.31 -51.74
N SER A 207 51.08 -0.05 -52.91
CA SER A 207 52.51 -0.22 -53.23
C SER A 207 53.13 -1.50 -52.64
N THR A 208 53.70 -2.38 -53.46
CA THR A 208 55.16 -2.53 -53.73
C THR A 208 55.42 -3.74 -54.66
N VAL A 209 56.39 -3.56 -55.59
CA VAL A 209 57.13 -4.50 -56.47
C VAL A 209 56.40 -5.16 -57.62
#